data_AF-A0A5N5PLS4-F1
#
_entry.id   AF-A0A5N5PLS4-F1
#
_cell.length_a   1.000
_cell.length_b   1.000
_cell.length_c   1.000
_cell.angle_alpha   90.00
_cell.angle_beta   90.00
_cell.angle_gamma   90.00
#
_symmetry.space_group_name_H-M   'P 1'
#
loop_
_entity.id
_entity.type
_entity.pdbx_description
1 polymer ?
#
loop_
_entity_poly.entity_id
_entity_poly.type
_entity_poly.pdbx_seq_one_letter_code
_entity_poly.pdbx_strand_id
1 'polypeptide(L)'
;MDDQAPVYTVDDLHSSHVDRTLRELQRMVKEHEHALHKLRLKPTPSFPGVSQEAKEKASAEAIANAYRAVANDQPLLPSHGSVLPALLALRKTHRTISESKEYAKAHSASMDKAKRQLEQEKADLEDQKALQAALEKRINALRHGLETTRSKTAEEIAQEELDELRQKKRDYDRQTLKLLKAFKKFIDDHLGAMLAAEELGGPVVGDLMEIDSEELGAGFNTQGKLKKAMANADEDSRQRRIDDIWGSADGQQARKGKRRERDESDAAGAELQELTEKLLNSLTQAGGDTSASYVDIPKETAASRFLVRSKVAQFHPKDATKLRLVDFGREIDD
;
A
#
# COMPACT_ATOMS: atom_id res chain seq x y z
N MET A 1 -40.58 61.98 -38.69
CA MET A 1 -40.00 61.28 -39.87
C MET A 1 -38.54 61.13 -39.54
N ASP A 2 -38.21 60.15 -38.71
CA ASP A 2 -36.82 59.83 -38.36
C ASP A 2 -36.56 58.41 -38.86
N ASP A 3 -35.81 58.34 -39.97
CA ASP A 3 -35.36 57.12 -40.62
C ASP A 3 -34.14 56.60 -39.83
N GLN A 4 -34.38 55.73 -38.85
CA GLN A 4 -33.30 55.05 -38.13
C GLN A 4 -32.83 53.84 -38.94
N ALA A 5 -31.67 53.98 -39.58
CA ALA A 5 -30.96 52.87 -40.21
C ALA A 5 -30.67 51.77 -39.16
N PRO A 6 -30.86 50.48 -39.50
CA PRO A 6 -30.58 49.40 -38.57
C PRO A 6 -29.09 49.35 -38.22
N VAL A 7 -28.79 49.35 -36.92
CA VAL A 7 -27.44 49.19 -36.40
C VAL A 7 -27.01 47.74 -36.64
N TYR A 8 -26.31 47.50 -37.76
CA TYR A 8 -25.69 46.20 -38.02
C TYR A 8 -24.57 45.95 -37.01
N THR A 9 -24.62 44.81 -36.33
CA THR A 9 -23.52 44.40 -35.46
C THR A 9 -22.35 43.89 -36.30
N VAL A 10 -21.14 43.89 -35.73
CA VAL A 10 -19.93 43.40 -36.41
C VAL A 10 -20.07 41.92 -36.79
N ASP A 11 -20.81 41.14 -36.01
CA ASP A 11 -21.10 39.73 -36.28
C ASP A 11 -22.07 39.56 -37.47
N ASP A 12 -23.05 40.45 -37.62
CA ASP A 12 -23.97 40.46 -38.78
C ASP A 12 -23.23 40.80 -40.08
N LEU A 13 -22.31 41.76 -40.03
CA LEU A 13 -21.46 42.06 -41.18
C LEU A 13 -20.55 40.88 -41.52
N HIS A 14 -19.90 40.26 -40.52
CA HIS A 14 -19.05 39.09 -40.72
C HIS A 14 -19.81 37.92 -41.37
N SER A 15 -20.98 37.57 -40.87
CA SER A 15 -21.82 36.49 -41.43
C SER A 15 -22.22 36.77 -42.88
N SER A 16 -22.59 38.01 -43.20
CA SER A 16 -22.91 38.41 -44.58
C SER A 16 -21.73 38.25 -45.55
N HIS A 17 -20.51 38.56 -45.09
CA HIS A 17 -19.29 38.38 -45.87
C HIS A 17 -18.96 36.88 -46.05
N VAL A 18 -19.16 36.06 -45.02
CA VAL A 18 -19.00 34.60 -45.12
C VAL A 18 -19.97 34.03 -46.16
N ASP A 19 -21.24 34.37 -46.08
CA ASP A 19 -22.26 33.91 -47.04
C ASP A 19 -21.94 34.33 -48.47
N ARG A 20 -21.47 35.55 -48.66
CA ARG A 20 -21.03 36.04 -49.97
C ARG A 20 -19.87 35.21 -50.51
N THR A 21 -18.83 34.99 -49.72
CA THR A 21 -17.68 34.18 -50.14
C THR A 21 -18.05 32.74 -50.43
N LEU A 22 -18.98 32.16 -49.66
CA LEU A 22 -19.49 30.81 -49.89
C LEU A 22 -20.21 30.69 -51.22
N ARG A 23 -21.08 31.65 -51.56
CA ARG A 23 -21.77 31.69 -52.87
C ARG A 23 -20.78 31.88 -54.02
N GLU A 24 -19.79 32.74 -53.87
CA GLU A 24 -18.73 32.96 -54.86
C GLU A 24 -17.96 31.65 -55.14
N LEU A 25 -17.53 30.94 -54.09
CA LEU A 25 -16.82 29.66 -54.21
C LEU A 25 -17.69 28.57 -54.81
N GLN A 26 -18.94 28.44 -54.38
CA GLN A 26 -19.88 27.46 -54.94
C GLN A 26 -20.12 27.70 -56.43
N ARG A 27 -20.23 28.97 -56.85
CA ARG A 27 -20.35 29.33 -58.26
C ARG A 27 -19.09 28.90 -59.04
N MET A 28 -17.90 29.21 -58.53
CA MET A 28 -16.64 28.84 -59.17
C MET A 28 -16.47 27.31 -59.28
N VAL A 29 -16.81 26.56 -58.24
CA VAL A 29 -16.79 25.10 -58.27
C VAL A 29 -17.72 24.57 -59.37
N LYS A 30 -18.96 25.07 -59.46
CA LYS A 30 -19.92 24.67 -60.50
C LYS A 30 -19.44 25.03 -61.91
N GLU A 31 -18.83 26.20 -62.10
CA GLU A 31 -18.27 26.62 -63.38
C GLU A 31 -17.13 25.70 -63.83
N HIS A 32 -16.22 25.35 -62.91
CA HIS A 32 -15.13 24.41 -63.18
C HIS A 32 -15.64 22.97 -63.41
N GLU A 33 -16.61 22.50 -62.64
CA GLU A 33 -17.25 21.20 -62.85
C GLU A 33 -17.93 21.11 -64.22
N HIS A 34 -18.63 22.18 -64.62
CA HIS A 34 -19.25 22.25 -65.93
C HIS A 34 -18.22 22.33 -67.07
N ALA A 35 -17.11 23.06 -66.87
CA ALA A 35 -15.99 23.07 -67.82
C ALA A 35 -15.34 21.68 -67.96
N LEU A 36 -15.14 20.96 -66.85
CA LEU A 36 -14.66 19.59 -66.84
C LEU A 36 -15.65 18.64 -67.54
N HIS A 37 -16.94 18.80 -67.32
CA HIS A 37 -17.97 18.02 -68.01
C HIS A 37 -17.93 18.25 -69.52
N LYS A 38 -17.82 19.51 -69.96
CA LYS A 38 -17.64 19.86 -71.38
C LYS A 38 -16.37 19.25 -71.99
N LEU A 39 -15.26 19.21 -71.24
CA LEU A 39 -14.03 18.58 -71.71
C LEU A 39 -14.14 17.06 -71.80
N ARG A 40 -14.84 16.42 -70.85
CA ARG A 40 -15.11 14.97 -70.88
C ARG A 40 -16.01 14.55 -72.04
N LEU A 41 -16.93 15.43 -72.47
CA LEU A 41 -17.78 15.20 -73.63
C LEU A 41 -17.04 15.40 -74.97
N LYS A 42 -15.87 16.04 -74.98
CA LYS A 42 -15.06 16.14 -76.21
C LYS A 42 -14.34 14.79 -76.43
N PRO A 43 -14.47 14.17 -77.61
CA PRO A 43 -13.82 12.90 -77.89
C PRO A 43 -12.30 13.06 -77.88
N THR A 44 -11.61 12.12 -77.24
CA THR A 44 -10.14 12.04 -77.26
C THR A 44 -9.66 11.82 -78.71
N PRO A 45 -8.68 12.58 -79.20
CA PRO A 45 -8.12 12.33 -80.53
C PRO A 45 -7.50 10.92 -80.57
N SER A 46 -8.07 10.04 -81.38
CA SER A 46 -7.49 8.73 -81.66
C SER A 46 -6.33 8.92 -82.64
N PHE A 47 -5.13 8.51 -82.24
CA PHE A 47 -3.94 8.48 -83.10
C PHE A 47 -3.74 7.05 -83.63
N PRO A 48 -4.14 6.75 -84.89
CA PRO A 48 -3.90 5.44 -85.48
C PRO A 48 -2.42 5.29 -85.85
N GLY A 49 -1.78 4.20 -85.40
CA GLY A 49 -0.45 3.77 -85.87
C GLY A 49 0.75 3.88 -84.90
N VAL A 50 0.58 4.36 -83.67
CA VAL A 50 1.71 4.51 -82.71
C VAL A 50 1.80 3.29 -81.76
N SER A 51 3.02 2.79 -81.50
CA SER A 51 3.29 1.71 -80.54
C SER A 51 2.85 2.10 -79.11
N GLN A 52 2.46 1.11 -78.29
CA GLN A 52 1.95 1.36 -76.94
C GLN A 52 2.95 2.14 -76.06
N GLU A 53 4.24 1.80 -76.13
CA GLU A 53 5.31 2.47 -75.38
C GLU A 53 5.50 3.95 -75.79
N ALA A 54 5.34 4.27 -77.08
CA ALA A 54 5.44 5.65 -77.56
C ALA A 54 4.20 6.49 -77.18
N LYS A 55 3.01 5.85 -77.09
CA LYS A 55 1.79 6.49 -76.57
C LYS A 55 1.91 6.84 -75.09
N GLU A 56 2.47 5.93 -74.29
CA GLU A 56 2.67 6.14 -72.86
C GLU A 56 3.67 7.27 -72.58
N LYS A 57 4.81 7.29 -73.27
CA LYS A 57 5.81 8.38 -73.15
C LYS A 57 5.23 9.73 -73.57
N ALA A 58 4.53 9.80 -74.71
CA ALA A 58 3.89 11.03 -75.16
C ALA A 58 2.82 11.52 -74.18
N SER A 59 2.08 10.61 -73.52
CA SER A 59 1.09 10.98 -72.50
C SER A 59 1.74 11.54 -71.24
N ALA A 60 2.86 10.96 -70.79
CA ALA A 60 3.61 11.43 -69.63
C ALA A 60 4.25 12.81 -69.88
N GLU A 61 4.78 13.03 -71.09
CA GLU A 61 5.32 14.33 -71.51
C GLU A 61 4.22 15.39 -71.61
N ALA A 62 3.06 15.04 -72.16
CA ALA A 62 1.90 15.93 -72.21
C ALA A 62 1.40 16.31 -70.81
N ILE A 63 1.34 15.34 -69.88
CA ILE A 63 0.97 15.58 -68.47
C ILE A 63 2.01 16.46 -67.79
N ALA A 64 3.31 16.18 -67.96
CA ALA A 64 4.38 16.97 -67.37
C ALA A 64 4.36 18.42 -67.88
N ASN A 65 4.13 18.63 -69.18
CA ASN A 65 4.01 19.96 -69.77
C ASN A 65 2.74 20.68 -69.29
N ALA A 66 1.63 19.96 -69.09
CA ALA A 66 0.42 20.53 -68.50
C ALA A 66 0.65 20.98 -67.04
N TYR A 67 1.32 20.17 -66.21
CA TYR A 67 1.66 20.58 -64.84
C TYR A 67 2.61 21.79 -64.81
N ARG A 68 3.60 21.85 -65.71
CA ARG A 68 4.47 23.04 -65.85
C ARG A 68 3.69 24.27 -66.28
N ALA A 69 2.75 24.12 -67.21
CA ALA A 69 1.89 25.21 -67.65
C ALA A 69 0.99 25.72 -66.51
N VAL A 70 0.39 24.82 -65.73
CA VAL A 70 -0.43 25.17 -64.55
C VAL A 70 0.40 25.83 -63.45
N ALA A 71 1.64 25.38 -63.22
CA ALA A 71 2.53 26.00 -62.23
C ALA A 71 2.97 27.43 -62.61
N ASN A 72 3.01 27.73 -63.91
CA ASN A 72 3.32 29.07 -64.43
C ASN A 72 2.08 29.97 -64.55
N ASP A 73 0.87 29.41 -64.41
CA ASP A 73 -0.37 30.16 -64.46
C ASP A 73 -0.61 30.89 -63.12
N GLN A 74 -1.38 31.98 -63.17
CA GLN A 74 -1.64 32.76 -61.96
C GLN A 74 -2.52 31.96 -60.99
N PRO A 75 -2.13 31.86 -59.70
CA PRO A 75 -2.95 31.17 -58.72
C PRO A 75 -4.28 31.92 -58.54
N LEU A 76 -5.34 31.14 -58.35
CA LEU A 76 -6.67 31.65 -58.07
C LEU A 76 -6.70 32.34 -56.70
N LEU A 77 -6.60 33.67 -56.71
CA LEU A 77 -6.66 34.49 -55.51
C LEU A 77 -8.13 34.86 -55.21
N PRO A 78 -8.55 34.83 -53.93
CA PRO A 78 -9.88 35.26 -53.56
C PRO A 78 -10.04 36.78 -53.76
N SER A 79 -11.30 37.23 -53.88
CA SER A 79 -11.63 38.66 -53.96
C SER A 79 -11.15 39.43 -52.71
N HIS A 80 -10.83 40.72 -52.86
CA HIS A 80 -10.26 41.56 -51.79
C HIS A 80 -11.18 41.77 -50.58
N GLY A 81 -12.47 41.43 -50.69
CA GLY A 81 -13.44 41.41 -49.58
C GLY A 81 -13.68 40.02 -48.98
N SER A 82 -12.87 39.02 -49.36
CA SER A 82 -13.07 37.64 -48.93
C SER A 82 -12.49 37.36 -47.55
N VAL A 83 -13.29 36.73 -46.69
CA VAL A 83 -12.91 36.28 -45.34
C VAL A 83 -12.12 34.95 -45.38
N LEU A 84 -11.98 34.33 -46.55
CA LEU A 84 -11.38 33.00 -46.70
C LEU A 84 -9.93 32.91 -46.17
N PRO A 85 -9.01 33.85 -46.46
CA PRO A 85 -7.66 33.81 -45.89
C PRO A 85 -7.66 33.83 -44.36
N ALA A 86 -8.54 34.66 -43.75
CA ALA A 86 -8.67 34.75 -42.31
C ALA A 86 -9.25 33.47 -41.69
N LEU A 87 -10.31 32.90 -42.29
CA LEU A 87 -10.90 31.64 -41.84
C LEU A 87 -9.93 30.46 -41.99
N LEU A 88 -9.16 30.43 -43.08
CA LEU A 88 -8.16 29.39 -43.31
C LEU A 88 -6.99 29.52 -42.33
N ALA A 89 -6.54 30.75 -42.06
CA ALA A 89 -5.54 31.01 -41.01
C ALA A 89 -6.08 30.53 -39.66
N LEU A 90 -7.31 30.90 -39.28
CA LEU A 90 -7.94 30.49 -38.02
C LEU A 90 -8.08 28.96 -37.92
N ARG A 91 -8.52 28.29 -38.98
CA ARG A 91 -8.63 26.84 -39.00
C ARG A 91 -7.27 26.16 -38.87
N LYS A 92 -6.26 26.68 -39.58
CA LYS A 92 -4.89 26.16 -39.49
C LYS A 92 -4.31 26.36 -38.11
N THR A 93 -4.44 27.54 -37.51
CA THR A 93 -3.95 27.80 -36.15
C THR A 93 -4.69 26.96 -35.11
N HIS A 94 -6.01 26.81 -35.23
CA HIS A 94 -6.76 25.92 -34.35
C HIS A 94 -6.27 24.47 -34.46
N ARG A 95 -6.06 24.00 -35.69
CA ARG A 95 -5.53 22.66 -35.96
C ARG A 95 -4.13 22.47 -35.36
N THR A 96 -3.21 23.41 -35.59
CA THR A 96 -1.84 23.31 -35.04
C THR A 96 -1.84 23.39 -33.52
N ILE A 97 -2.73 24.19 -32.91
CA ILE A 97 -2.91 24.22 -31.45
C ILE A 97 -3.41 22.87 -30.94
N SER A 98 -4.39 22.25 -31.61
CA SER A 98 -4.90 20.93 -31.21
C SER A 98 -3.83 19.84 -31.33
N GLU A 99 -3.12 19.78 -32.46
CA GLU A 99 -2.05 18.82 -32.72
C GLU A 99 -0.88 19.03 -31.74
N SER A 100 -0.51 20.29 -31.46
CA SER A 100 0.53 20.61 -30.48
C SER A 100 0.14 20.21 -29.05
N LYS A 101 -1.13 20.40 -28.65
CA LYS A 101 -1.63 19.94 -27.35
C LYS A 101 -1.58 18.42 -27.22
N GLU A 102 -1.98 17.69 -28.27
CA GLU A 102 -1.91 16.24 -28.30
C GLU A 102 -0.45 15.74 -28.24
N TYR A 103 0.43 16.38 -29.00
CA TYR A 103 1.86 16.09 -28.97
C TYR A 103 2.48 16.36 -27.59
N ALA A 104 2.14 17.49 -26.97
CA ALA A 104 2.62 17.84 -25.62
C ALA A 104 2.17 16.80 -24.58
N LYS A 105 0.93 16.30 -24.65
CA LYS A 105 0.42 15.24 -23.78
C LYS A 105 1.15 13.90 -23.99
N ALA A 106 1.38 13.52 -25.24
CA ALA A 106 2.13 12.30 -25.55
C ALA A 106 3.58 12.40 -25.05
N HIS A 107 4.20 13.58 -25.23
CA HIS A 107 5.57 13.81 -24.81
C HIS A 107 5.73 13.92 -23.29
N SER A 108 4.76 14.50 -22.57
CA SER A 108 4.78 14.54 -21.11
C SER A 108 4.74 13.13 -20.50
N ALA A 109 3.93 12.22 -21.04
CA ALA A 109 3.91 10.83 -20.60
C ALA A 109 5.24 10.11 -20.82
N SER A 110 5.91 10.36 -21.96
CA SER A 110 7.26 9.83 -22.23
C SER A 110 8.31 10.40 -21.26
N MET A 111 8.24 11.71 -20.99
CA MET A 111 9.12 12.37 -20.02
C MET A 111 8.93 11.83 -18.61
N ASP A 112 7.70 11.60 -18.18
CA ASP A 112 7.43 11.03 -16.85
C ASP A 112 7.93 9.59 -16.75
N LYS A 113 7.80 8.79 -17.82
CA LYS A 113 8.40 7.45 -17.88
C LYS A 113 9.93 7.53 -17.78
N ALA A 114 10.57 8.42 -18.52
CA ALA A 114 12.02 8.60 -18.49
C ALA A 114 12.51 9.06 -17.11
N LYS A 115 11.77 9.96 -16.44
CA LYS A 115 12.08 10.38 -15.06
C LYS A 115 12.00 9.22 -14.07
N ARG A 116 10.94 8.40 -14.14
CA ARG A 116 10.79 7.22 -13.29
C ARG A 116 11.92 6.22 -13.50
N GLN A 117 12.30 5.96 -14.75
CA GLN A 117 13.45 5.10 -15.06
C GLN A 117 14.75 5.67 -14.48
N LEU A 118 14.96 6.98 -14.59
CA LEU A 118 16.14 7.63 -14.04
C LEU A 118 16.18 7.58 -12.50
N GLU A 119 15.04 7.68 -11.82
CA GLU A 119 14.94 7.50 -10.37
C GLU A 119 15.25 6.06 -9.96
N GLN A 120 14.74 5.06 -10.69
CA GLN A 120 15.05 3.65 -10.46
C GLN A 120 16.55 3.36 -10.63
N GLU A 121 17.14 3.77 -11.75
CA GLU A 121 18.57 3.57 -12.02
C GLU A 121 19.46 4.27 -10.99
N LYS A 122 19.03 5.40 -10.42
CA LYS A 122 19.74 6.06 -9.33
C LYS A 122 19.68 5.25 -8.03
N ALA A 123 18.52 4.71 -7.68
CA ALA A 123 18.37 3.85 -6.52
C ALA A 123 19.21 2.57 -6.67
N ASP A 124 19.16 1.94 -7.84
CA ASP A 124 19.97 0.75 -8.16
C ASP A 124 21.47 1.05 -8.07
N LEU A 125 21.91 2.23 -8.51
CA LEU A 125 23.30 2.67 -8.38
C LEU A 125 23.71 2.89 -6.92
N GLU A 126 22.84 3.44 -6.09
CA GLU A 126 23.10 3.62 -4.65
C GLU A 126 23.22 2.27 -3.94
N ASP A 127 22.33 1.33 -4.25
CA ASP A 127 22.39 -0.05 -3.73
C ASP A 127 23.66 -0.76 -4.16
N GLN A 128 24.05 -0.65 -5.43
CA GLN A 128 25.31 -1.21 -5.93
C GLN A 128 26.53 -0.63 -5.21
N LYS A 129 26.55 0.68 -4.93
CA LYS A 129 27.63 1.31 -4.14
C LYS A 129 27.65 0.81 -2.70
N ALA A 130 26.49 0.64 -2.08
CA ALA A 130 26.39 0.08 -0.73
C ALA A 130 26.89 -1.36 -0.68
N LEU A 131 26.51 -2.19 -1.67
CA LEU A 131 26.99 -3.55 -1.84
C LEU A 131 28.51 -3.59 -2.07
N GLN A 132 29.03 -2.72 -2.94
CA GLN A 132 30.47 -2.61 -3.16
C GLN A 132 31.20 -2.28 -1.86
N ALA A 133 30.74 -1.28 -1.10
CA ALA A 133 31.34 -0.91 0.17
C ALA A 133 31.28 -2.05 1.21
N ALA A 134 30.18 -2.81 1.25
CA ALA A 134 30.04 -3.98 2.12
C ALA A 134 31.01 -5.12 1.72
N LEU A 135 31.15 -5.37 0.41
CA LEU A 135 32.08 -6.37 -0.11
C LEU A 135 33.54 -5.98 0.15
N GLU A 136 33.90 -4.71 -0.05
CA GLU A 136 35.24 -4.20 0.27
C GLU A 136 35.55 -4.35 1.77
N LYS A 137 34.59 -4.01 2.65
CA LYS A 137 34.72 -4.25 4.09
C LYS A 137 34.93 -5.73 4.41
N ARG A 138 34.17 -6.63 3.78
CA ARG A 138 34.30 -8.08 3.97
C ARG A 138 35.65 -8.59 3.47
N ILE A 139 36.13 -8.15 2.31
CA ILE A 139 37.45 -8.51 1.79
C ILE A 139 38.54 -8.07 2.76
N ASN A 140 38.45 -6.85 3.30
CA ASN A 140 39.42 -6.35 4.27
C ASN A 140 39.36 -7.13 5.59
N ALA A 141 38.17 -7.44 6.10
CA ALA A 141 37.99 -8.26 7.29
C ALA A 141 38.55 -9.68 7.10
N LEU A 142 38.34 -10.30 5.93
CA LEU A 142 38.90 -11.62 5.60
C LEU A 142 40.43 -11.57 5.45
N ARG A 143 40.99 -10.52 4.84
CA ARG A 143 42.44 -10.34 4.75
C ARG A 143 43.07 -10.20 6.13
N HIS A 144 42.50 -9.36 7.00
CA HIS A 144 42.95 -9.22 8.37
C HIS A 144 42.76 -10.51 9.18
N GLY A 145 41.63 -11.18 9.02
CA GLY A 145 41.38 -12.50 9.62
C GLY A 145 42.47 -13.50 9.23
N LEU A 146 42.76 -13.63 7.92
CA LEU A 146 43.81 -14.52 7.41
C LEU A 146 45.21 -14.15 7.94
N GLU A 147 45.54 -12.87 8.00
CA GLU A 147 46.81 -12.39 8.59
C GLU A 147 46.90 -12.76 10.07
N THR A 148 45.83 -12.54 10.84
CA THR A 148 45.79 -12.90 12.27
C THR A 148 45.86 -14.41 12.49
N THR A 149 45.18 -15.22 11.68
CA THR A 149 45.25 -16.69 11.77
C THR A 149 46.61 -17.22 11.34
N ARG A 150 47.29 -16.57 10.37
CA ARG A 150 48.64 -16.97 9.96
C ARG A 150 49.69 -16.71 11.04
N SER A 151 49.45 -15.74 11.91
CA SER A 151 50.31 -15.44 13.07
C SER A 151 50.01 -16.28 14.31
N LYS A 152 48.87 -16.96 14.38
CA LYS A 152 48.43 -17.74 15.55
C LYS A 152 48.71 -19.22 15.37
N THR A 153 48.99 -19.90 16.48
CA THR A 153 49.14 -21.36 16.51
C THR A 153 47.76 -22.06 16.56
N ALA A 154 47.69 -23.32 16.15
CA ALA A 154 46.42 -24.08 16.14
C ALA A 154 45.76 -24.18 17.54
N GLU A 155 46.56 -24.16 18.61
CA GLU A 155 46.07 -24.18 20.00
C GLU A 155 45.44 -22.84 20.40
N GLU A 156 45.99 -21.72 19.94
CA GLU A 156 45.42 -20.38 20.18
C GLU A 156 44.09 -20.20 19.43
N ILE A 157 43.98 -20.74 18.21
CA ILE A 157 42.72 -20.72 17.44
C ILE A 157 41.62 -21.49 18.16
N ALA A 158 41.90 -22.69 18.67
CA ALA A 158 40.92 -23.47 19.42
C ALA A 158 40.49 -22.79 20.73
N GLN A 159 41.40 -22.09 21.41
CA GLN A 159 41.06 -21.32 22.62
C GLN A 159 40.17 -20.11 22.29
N GLU A 160 40.43 -19.41 21.19
CA GLU A 160 39.58 -18.31 20.73
C GLU A 160 38.17 -18.78 20.36
N GLU A 161 38.02 -19.90 19.65
CA GLU A 161 36.71 -20.48 19.34
C GLU A 161 35.94 -20.87 20.61
N LEU A 162 36.63 -21.45 21.59
CA LEU A 162 36.02 -21.78 22.88
C LEU A 162 35.59 -20.52 23.64
N ASP A 163 36.38 -19.45 23.58
CA ASP A 163 36.04 -18.19 24.23
C ASP A 163 34.91 -17.45 23.52
N GLU A 164 34.84 -17.50 22.18
CA GLU A 164 33.69 -17.03 21.41
C GLU A 164 32.41 -17.79 21.76
N LEU A 165 32.46 -19.12 21.84
CA LEU A 165 31.32 -19.93 22.26
C LEU A 165 30.90 -19.61 23.70
N ARG A 166 31.86 -19.39 24.60
CA ARG A 166 31.58 -18.94 25.98
C ARG A 166 30.95 -17.55 26.00
N GLN A 167 31.38 -16.62 25.15
CA GLN A 167 30.79 -15.29 25.05
C GLN A 167 29.36 -15.36 24.51
N LYS A 168 29.13 -16.10 23.41
CA LYS A 168 27.79 -16.33 22.86
C LYS A 168 26.85 -16.95 23.90
N LYS A 169 27.31 -17.97 24.64
CA LYS A 169 26.54 -18.55 25.75
C LYS A 169 26.16 -17.50 26.80
N ARG A 170 27.12 -16.69 27.24
CA ARG A 170 26.86 -15.60 28.22
C ARG A 170 25.87 -14.57 27.69
N ASP A 171 25.92 -14.25 26.40
CA ASP A 171 25.01 -13.29 25.80
C ASP A 171 23.60 -13.85 25.65
N TYR A 172 23.45 -15.12 25.27
CA TYR A 172 22.16 -15.81 25.31
C TYR A 172 21.61 -15.88 26.74
N ASP A 173 22.42 -16.26 27.73
CA ASP A 173 22.01 -16.28 29.14
C ASP A 173 21.52 -14.88 29.59
N ARG A 174 22.21 -13.81 29.20
CA ARG A 174 21.80 -12.42 29.48
C ARG A 174 20.50 -12.05 28.80
N GLN A 175 20.32 -12.42 27.53
CA GLN A 175 19.09 -12.14 26.77
C GLN A 175 17.90 -12.90 27.36
N THR A 176 18.08 -14.19 27.70
CA THR A 176 17.07 -15.01 28.38
C THR A 176 16.68 -14.42 29.72
N LEU A 177 17.65 -13.97 30.55
CA LEU A 177 17.34 -13.30 31.81
C LEU A 177 16.58 -11.99 31.62
N LYS A 178 16.89 -11.21 30.59
CA LYS A 178 16.14 -9.98 30.26
C LYS A 178 14.72 -10.31 29.82
N LEU A 179 14.55 -11.32 28.97
CA LEU A 179 13.26 -11.77 28.48
C LEU A 179 12.38 -12.30 29.61
N LEU A 180 12.92 -13.17 30.47
CA LEU A 180 12.19 -13.71 31.63
C LEU A 180 11.76 -12.61 32.60
N LYS A 181 12.60 -11.60 32.83
CA LYS A 181 12.23 -10.43 33.65
C LYS A 181 11.12 -9.59 33.00
N ALA A 182 11.20 -9.35 31.69
CA ALA A 182 10.17 -8.62 30.97
C ALA A 182 8.84 -9.40 30.94
N PHE A 183 8.91 -10.72 30.75
CA PHE A 183 7.76 -11.62 30.79
C PHE A 183 7.11 -11.63 32.17
N LYS A 184 7.90 -11.78 33.24
CA LYS A 184 7.41 -11.69 34.61
C LYS A 184 6.69 -10.36 34.87
N LYS A 185 7.32 -9.24 34.48
CA LYS A 185 6.73 -7.91 34.61
C LYS A 185 5.42 -7.79 33.82
N PHE A 186 5.36 -8.32 32.61
CA PHE A 186 4.13 -8.32 31.80
C PHE A 186 3.01 -9.13 32.45
N ILE A 187 3.33 -10.26 33.07
CA ILE A 187 2.36 -11.05 33.83
C ILE A 187 1.84 -10.25 35.02
N ASP A 188 2.74 -9.70 35.83
CA ASP A 188 2.39 -8.99 37.06
C ASP A 188 1.59 -7.71 36.76
N ASP A 189 1.98 -6.94 35.72
CA ASP A 189 1.36 -5.64 35.39
C ASP A 189 0.04 -5.75 34.63
N HIS A 190 -0.12 -6.76 33.76
CA HIS A 190 -1.26 -6.86 32.84
C HIS A 190 -2.04 -8.16 32.97
N LEU A 191 -1.34 -9.30 32.91
CA LEU A 191 -2.01 -10.58 32.68
C LEU A 191 -2.63 -11.16 33.96
N GLY A 192 -2.03 -10.93 35.13
CA GLY A 192 -2.53 -11.45 36.41
C GLY A 192 -3.93 -10.93 36.75
N ALA A 193 -4.17 -9.62 36.58
CA ALA A 193 -5.48 -9.03 36.81
C ALA A 193 -6.54 -9.54 35.82
N MET A 194 -6.17 -9.68 34.53
CA MET A 194 -7.09 -10.21 33.52
C MET A 194 -7.42 -11.68 33.76
N LEU A 195 -6.43 -12.50 34.15
CA LEU A 195 -6.65 -13.93 34.43
C LEU A 195 -7.50 -14.13 35.68
N ALA A 196 -7.26 -13.35 36.74
CA ALA A 196 -8.11 -13.39 37.93
C ALA A 196 -9.56 -13.02 37.60
N ALA A 197 -9.77 -12.01 36.73
CA ALA A 197 -11.11 -11.69 36.25
C ALA A 197 -11.76 -12.85 35.48
N GLU A 198 -11.02 -13.54 34.59
CA GLU A 198 -11.53 -14.72 33.87
C GLU A 198 -11.89 -15.87 34.82
N GLU A 199 -11.09 -16.15 35.85
CA GLU A 199 -11.39 -17.18 36.85
C GLU A 199 -12.65 -16.88 37.67
N LEU A 200 -12.92 -15.60 37.92
CA LEU A 200 -14.14 -15.12 38.56
C LEU A 200 -15.35 -15.05 37.61
N GLY A 201 -15.21 -15.51 36.35
CA GLY A 201 -16.27 -15.53 35.35
C GLY A 201 -16.46 -14.21 34.58
N GLY A 202 -15.43 -13.37 34.60
CA GLY A 202 -15.32 -12.13 33.82
C GLY A 202 -14.95 -12.36 32.35
N PRO A 203 -14.64 -11.29 31.61
CA PRO A 203 -14.30 -11.39 30.20
C PRO A 203 -13.04 -12.23 29.95
N VAL A 204 -13.03 -12.97 28.85
CA VAL A 204 -11.93 -13.87 28.46
C VAL A 204 -10.71 -13.07 28.02
N VAL A 205 -9.53 -13.41 28.54
CA VAL A 205 -8.30 -12.60 28.41
C VAL A 205 -7.78 -12.57 26.96
N GLY A 206 -8.01 -11.50 26.19
CA GLY A 206 -7.48 -11.35 24.82
C GLY A 206 -8.41 -11.80 23.70
N ASP A 207 -9.71 -11.95 23.98
CA ASP A 207 -10.77 -12.02 22.94
C ASP A 207 -11.35 -10.64 22.60
N LEU A 208 -11.10 -9.63 23.46
CA LEU A 208 -11.54 -8.25 23.28
C LEU A 208 -10.35 -7.37 22.89
N MET A 209 -10.45 -6.69 21.74
CA MET A 209 -9.33 -5.99 21.09
C MET A 209 -8.83 -4.75 21.85
N GLU A 210 -9.63 -4.12 22.71
CA GLU A 210 -9.26 -2.88 23.42
C GLU A 210 -10.01 -2.80 24.77
N ILE A 211 -9.31 -2.98 25.90
CA ILE A 211 -9.82 -2.62 27.23
C ILE A 211 -8.72 -1.83 27.95
N ASP A 212 -9.02 -0.58 28.33
CA ASP A 212 -8.10 0.26 29.07
C ASP A 212 -7.94 -0.21 30.52
N SER A 213 -6.71 -0.16 31.05
CA SER A 213 -6.39 -0.57 32.43
C SER A 213 -7.21 0.16 33.50
N GLU A 214 -7.69 1.38 33.21
CA GLU A 214 -8.56 2.17 34.09
C GLU A 214 -10.01 1.65 34.12
N GLU A 215 -10.47 1.03 33.02
CA GLU A 215 -11.80 0.45 32.89
C GLU A 215 -11.90 -0.93 33.57
N LEU A 216 -10.80 -1.69 33.61
CA LEU A 216 -10.69 -2.94 34.38
C LEU A 216 -10.77 -2.70 35.89
N GLY A 217 -10.18 -1.61 36.39
CA GLY A 217 -10.20 -1.25 37.82
C GLY A 217 -11.57 -0.81 38.36
N ALA A 218 -12.57 -0.61 37.49
CA ALA A 218 -13.94 -0.27 37.88
C ALA A 218 -14.79 -1.50 38.27
N GLY A 219 -14.31 -2.71 37.97
CA GLY A 219 -14.98 -3.97 38.23
C GLY A 219 -16.16 -4.24 37.28
N PHE A 220 -16.37 -5.52 36.96
CA PHE A 220 -17.49 -5.99 36.15
C PHE A 220 -18.65 -6.42 37.05
N ASN A 221 -19.89 -6.30 36.57
CA ASN A 221 -21.02 -6.92 37.25
C ASN A 221 -21.00 -8.46 37.04
N THR A 222 -21.83 -9.19 37.79
CA THR A 222 -21.98 -10.66 37.68
C THR A 222 -22.48 -11.16 36.31
N GLN A 223 -22.65 -10.26 35.34
CA GLN A 223 -23.05 -10.52 33.96
C GLN A 223 -22.00 -10.03 32.94
N GLY A 224 -20.77 -9.74 33.38
CA GLY A 224 -19.63 -9.41 32.50
C GLY A 224 -19.70 -8.03 31.83
N LYS A 225 -20.56 -7.11 32.28
CA LYS A 225 -20.64 -5.73 31.75
C LYS A 225 -19.85 -4.76 32.63
N LEU A 226 -19.15 -3.81 31.99
CA LEU A 226 -18.42 -2.74 32.68
C LEU A 226 -19.36 -1.93 33.56
N LYS A 227 -18.95 -1.70 34.80
CA LYS A 227 -19.65 -0.83 35.73
C LYS A 227 -19.25 0.62 35.44
N LYS A 228 -20.11 1.37 34.72
CA LYS A 228 -19.90 2.80 34.48
C LYS A 228 -19.74 3.54 35.82
N ALA A 229 -18.61 4.21 36.01
CA ALA A 229 -18.44 5.14 37.12
C ALA A 229 -19.48 6.25 37.00
N MET A 230 -20.36 6.37 37.99
CA MET A 230 -21.37 7.43 38.03
C MET A 230 -20.69 8.77 38.30
N ALA A 231 -20.44 9.54 37.24
CA ALA A 231 -20.35 10.98 37.32
C ALA A 231 -21.77 11.55 37.21
N ASN A 232 -22.16 12.34 38.23
CA ASN A 232 -23.39 13.13 38.37
C ASN A 232 -24.63 12.34 38.81
N ALA A 233 -24.82 12.26 40.13
CA ALA A 233 -26.13 12.07 40.73
C ALA A 233 -26.47 13.32 41.54
N ASP A 234 -27.26 14.21 40.93
CA ASP A 234 -28.01 15.20 41.68
C ASP A 234 -29.50 15.05 41.35
N GLU A 235 -30.28 15.09 42.43
CA GLU A 235 -31.74 15.25 42.53
C GLU A 235 -32.64 14.43 41.58
N ASP A 236 -32.98 13.18 41.98
CA ASP A 236 -34.41 12.90 42.25
C ASP A 236 -34.62 11.71 43.17
N SER A 237 -35.57 11.89 44.06
CA SER A 237 -35.86 11.07 45.22
C SER A 237 -36.95 10.04 44.91
N ARG A 238 -36.99 8.98 45.73
CA ARG A 238 -38.18 8.16 46.10
C ARG A 238 -38.47 6.83 45.40
N GLN A 239 -37.47 6.02 45.06
CA GLN A 239 -37.69 4.56 45.00
C GLN A 239 -36.53 3.78 45.59
N ARG A 240 -36.47 3.74 46.93
CA ARG A 240 -35.63 2.77 47.64
C ARG A 240 -36.28 1.39 47.50
N ARG A 241 -35.54 0.45 46.91
CA ARG A 241 -35.95 -0.95 46.82
C ARG A 241 -35.85 -1.57 48.23
N ILE A 242 -36.75 -2.50 48.49
CA ILE A 242 -37.03 -3.10 49.80
C ILE A 242 -35.84 -3.91 50.37
N ASP A 243 -34.78 -4.11 49.58
CA ASP A 243 -33.56 -4.81 49.98
C ASP A 243 -32.67 -4.02 50.96
N ASP A 244 -32.85 -2.70 51.11
CA ASP A 244 -32.08 -1.87 52.06
C ASP A 244 -32.53 -2.00 53.53
N ILE A 245 -33.58 -2.79 53.81
CA ILE A 245 -34.15 -2.94 55.17
C ILE A 245 -33.50 -4.10 55.95
N TRP A 246 -32.74 -4.98 55.30
CA TRP A 246 -32.06 -6.09 55.98
C TRP A 246 -30.53 -6.00 55.91
N GLY A 247 -29.96 -5.22 56.83
CA GLY A 247 -28.58 -5.44 57.29
C GLY A 247 -27.55 -4.41 56.85
N SER A 248 -27.70 -3.16 57.29
CA SER A 248 -26.52 -2.30 57.50
C SER A 248 -25.79 -2.71 58.77
N ALA A 249 -24.78 -3.57 58.62
CA ALA A 249 -23.71 -3.75 59.60
C ALA A 249 -22.40 -4.03 58.84
N ASP A 250 -21.77 -2.96 58.35
CA ASP A 250 -20.34 -2.67 58.47
C ASP A 250 -19.86 -1.77 57.33
N GLY A 251 -19.76 -0.47 57.67
CA GLY A 251 -19.09 0.57 56.88
C GLY A 251 -17.56 0.39 56.86
N GLN A 252 -17.07 -0.75 56.36
CA GLN A 252 -15.65 -1.02 56.09
C GLN A 252 -15.48 -1.95 54.87
N GLN A 253 -16.03 -1.61 53.70
CA GLN A 253 -15.87 -2.47 52.51
C GLN A 253 -15.18 -1.84 51.29
N ALA A 254 -14.96 -0.53 51.23
CA ALA A 254 -14.27 0.06 50.08
C ALA A 254 -12.74 -0.17 50.04
N ARG A 255 -12.09 -0.56 51.16
CA ARG A 255 -10.64 -0.82 51.21
C ARG A 255 -10.24 -2.31 51.20
N LYS A 256 -11.18 -3.25 51.42
CA LYS A 256 -10.91 -4.70 51.36
C LYS A 256 -11.03 -5.28 49.95
N GLY A 257 -11.85 -4.70 49.07
CA GLY A 257 -11.98 -5.13 47.68
C GLY A 257 -10.66 -5.04 46.90
N LYS A 258 -10.02 -3.87 46.89
CA LYS A 258 -8.72 -3.66 46.21
C LYS A 258 -7.56 -4.51 46.74
N ARG A 259 -7.59 -4.93 48.01
CA ARG A 259 -6.57 -5.85 48.55
C ARG A 259 -6.83 -7.27 48.06
N ARG A 260 -8.07 -7.75 48.18
CA ARG A 260 -8.45 -9.09 47.69
C ARG A 260 -8.25 -9.25 46.19
N GLU A 261 -8.61 -8.25 45.41
CA GLU A 261 -8.42 -8.25 43.95
C GLU A 261 -6.94 -8.28 43.56
N ARG A 262 -6.08 -7.59 44.33
CA ARG A 262 -4.63 -7.64 44.15
C ARG A 262 -4.04 -8.98 44.56
N ASP A 263 -4.55 -9.54 45.67
CA ASP A 263 -4.11 -10.85 46.16
C ASP A 263 -4.52 -11.98 45.18
N GLU A 264 -5.69 -11.87 44.54
CA GLU A 264 -6.18 -12.81 43.51
C GLU A 264 -5.43 -12.61 42.17
N SER A 265 -5.15 -11.37 41.76
CA SER A 265 -4.34 -11.10 40.56
C SER A 265 -2.91 -11.61 40.69
N ASP A 266 -2.31 -11.45 41.87
CA ASP A 266 -0.96 -11.91 42.16
C ASP A 266 -0.92 -13.46 42.22
N ALA A 267 -1.98 -14.11 42.73
CA ALA A 267 -2.10 -15.56 42.74
C ALA A 267 -2.25 -16.15 41.32
N ALA A 268 -3.12 -15.57 40.49
CA ALA A 268 -3.31 -15.99 39.10
C ALA A 268 -2.04 -15.76 38.26
N GLY A 269 -1.34 -14.65 38.49
CA GLY A 269 -0.05 -14.37 37.87
C GLY A 269 1.04 -15.37 38.29
N ALA A 270 1.12 -15.71 39.58
CA ALA A 270 2.05 -16.70 40.10
C ALA A 270 1.78 -18.11 39.53
N GLU A 271 0.51 -18.49 39.38
CA GLU A 271 0.14 -19.79 38.80
C GLU A 271 0.58 -19.89 37.33
N LEU A 272 0.37 -18.84 36.53
CA LEU A 272 0.85 -18.81 35.15
C LEU A 272 2.39 -18.90 35.08
N GLN A 273 3.09 -18.21 35.96
CA GLN A 273 4.56 -18.28 36.05
C GLN A 273 5.02 -19.71 36.39
N GLU A 274 4.42 -20.33 37.40
CA GLU A 274 4.76 -21.70 37.81
C GLU A 274 4.46 -22.71 36.71
N LEU A 275 3.31 -22.57 36.02
CA LEU A 275 2.94 -23.45 34.92
C LEU A 275 3.90 -23.31 33.74
N THR A 276 4.25 -22.07 33.35
CA THR A 276 5.19 -21.83 32.25
C THR A 276 6.60 -22.32 32.58
N GLU A 277 7.06 -22.17 33.82
CA GLU A 277 8.34 -22.73 34.28
C GLU A 277 8.33 -24.26 34.22
N LYS A 278 7.27 -24.92 34.71
CA LYS A 278 7.11 -26.38 34.63
C LYS A 278 7.13 -26.87 33.18
N LEU A 279 6.45 -26.16 32.27
CA LEU A 279 6.42 -26.51 30.85
C LEU A 279 7.79 -26.34 30.17
N LEU A 280 8.52 -25.25 30.47
CA LEU A 280 9.87 -25.01 29.94
C LEU A 280 10.86 -26.06 30.47
N ASN A 281 10.80 -26.38 31.76
CA ASN A 281 11.65 -27.40 32.37
C ASN A 281 11.34 -28.80 31.81
N SER A 282 10.06 -29.13 31.60
CA SER A 282 9.66 -30.40 30.97
C SER A 282 10.14 -30.49 29.52
N LEU A 283 10.04 -29.40 28.73
CA LEU A 283 10.52 -29.39 27.34
C LEU A 283 12.05 -29.60 27.27
N THR A 284 12.80 -28.90 28.12
CA THR A 284 14.27 -29.05 28.17
C THR A 284 14.71 -30.44 28.63
N GLN A 285 13.99 -31.07 29.56
CA GLN A 285 14.24 -32.45 29.99
C GLN A 285 13.86 -33.48 28.93
N ALA A 286 12.83 -33.22 28.14
CA ALA A 286 12.35 -34.14 27.11
C ALA A 286 13.27 -34.23 25.89
N GLY A 287 14.15 -33.24 25.66
CA GLY A 287 15.21 -33.30 24.64
C GLY A 287 14.73 -33.60 23.22
N GLY A 288 13.50 -33.22 22.87
CA GLY A 288 12.88 -33.46 21.56
C GLY A 288 11.90 -34.63 21.50
N ASP A 289 11.74 -35.43 22.57
CA ASP A 289 10.68 -36.42 22.67
C ASP A 289 9.33 -35.75 22.99
N THR A 290 8.47 -35.72 21.99
CA THR A 290 7.14 -35.10 22.02
C THR A 290 6.17 -35.80 22.98
N SER A 291 6.47 -37.04 23.39
CA SER A 291 5.64 -37.81 24.32
C SER A 291 6.00 -37.59 25.79
N ALA A 292 7.24 -37.17 26.07
CA ALA A 292 7.75 -36.93 27.42
C ALA A 292 7.59 -35.47 27.88
N SER A 293 7.18 -34.55 26.99
CA SER A 293 7.03 -33.11 27.29
C SER A 293 5.67 -32.71 27.87
N TYR A 294 4.82 -33.68 28.22
CA TYR A 294 3.52 -33.42 28.84
C TYR A 294 3.66 -33.24 30.36
N VAL A 295 3.06 -32.18 30.88
CA VAL A 295 2.92 -31.90 32.30
C VAL A 295 1.49 -32.18 32.73
N ASP A 296 1.33 -32.86 33.87
CA ASP A 296 0.04 -33.11 34.48
C ASP A 296 -0.45 -31.84 35.20
N ILE A 297 -1.65 -31.38 34.84
CA ILE A 297 -2.33 -30.25 35.45
C ILE A 297 -3.52 -30.79 36.27
N PRO A 298 -3.60 -30.47 37.58
CA PRO A 298 -4.62 -31.03 38.47
C PRO A 298 -6.05 -30.58 38.14
N LYS A 299 -6.21 -29.38 37.56
CA LYS A 299 -7.48 -28.80 37.14
C LYS A 299 -7.23 -27.83 35.99
N GLU A 300 -8.17 -27.75 35.05
CA GLU A 300 -8.15 -26.71 34.03
C GLU A 300 -8.33 -25.31 34.66
N THR A 301 -7.28 -24.49 34.57
CA THR A 301 -7.25 -23.10 35.09
C THR A 301 -7.23 -22.08 33.97
N ALA A 302 -7.52 -20.81 34.26
CA ALA A 302 -7.52 -19.76 33.23
C ALA A 302 -6.14 -19.63 32.56
N ALA A 303 -5.06 -19.83 33.32
CA ALA A 303 -3.69 -19.86 32.81
C ALA A 303 -3.49 -20.94 31.72
N SER A 304 -3.96 -22.17 31.97
CA SER A 304 -3.85 -23.27 31.00
C SER A 304 -4.65 -23.00 29.71
N ARG A 305 -5.86 -22.44 29.83
CA ARG A 305 -6.70 -22.05 28.67
C ARG A 305 -6.07 -20.92 27.86
N PHE A 306 -5.55 -19.91 28.56
CA PHE A 306 -4.88 -18.77 27.93
C PHE A 306 -3.68 -19.23 27.09
N LEU A 307 -2.81 -20.09 27.62
CA LEU A 307 -1.65 -20.62 26.90
C LEU A 307 -2.02 -21.41 25.64
N VAL A 308 -3.13 -22.16 25.68
CA VAL A 308 -3.61 -22.93 24.52
C VAL A 308 -4.24 -22.02 23.47
N ARG A 309 -5.00 -21.00 23.90
CA ARG A 309 -5.61 -20.02 23.00
C ARG A 309 -4.57 -19.13 22.33
N SER A 310 -3.52 -18.71 23.06
CA SER A 310 -2.38 -17.96 22.53
C SER A 310 -1.43 -18.81 21.69
N LYS A 311 -1.73 -20.10 21.49
CA LYS A 311 -0.94 -21.05 20.66
C LYS A 311 0.47 -21.31 21.18
N VAL A 312 0.71 -21.07 22.47
CA VAL A 312 1.99 -21.34 23.13
C VAL A 312 2.03 -22.77 23.69
N ALA A 313 0.87 -23.34 24.03
CA ALA A 313 0.74 -24.70 24.55
C ALA A 313 -0.37 -25.49 23.84
N GLN A 314 -0.36 -26.82 24.01
CA GLN A 314 -1.37 -27.73 23.45
C GLN A 314 -1.76 -28.80 24.48
N PHE A 315 -3.05 -29.06 24.62
CA PHE A 315 -3.55 -30.19 25.40
C PHE A 315 -3.29 -31.52 24.68
N HIS A 316 -3.18 -32.60 25.45
CA HIS A 316 -3.12 -33.94 24.89
C HIS A 316 -4.46 -34.30 24.22
N PRO A 317 -4.48 -34.84 22.98
CA PRO A 317 -5.72 -35.07 22.22
C PRO A 317 -6.74 -35.98 22.90
N LYS A 318 -6.28 -36.83 23.83
CA LYS A 318 -7.13 -37.78 24.56
C LYS A 318 -7.29 -37.43 26.04
N ASP A 319 -6.51 -36.49 26.57
CA ASP A 319 -6.44 -36.24 28.00
C ASP A 319 -6.32 -34.73 28.28
N ALA A 320 -7.39 -34.14 28.83
CA ALA A 320 -7.44 -32.72 29.12
C ALA A 320 -6.61 -32.31 30.35
N THR A 321 -6.12 -33.27 31.15
CA THR A 321 -5.23 -32.97 32.28
C THR A 321 -3.77 -32.87 31.88
N LYS A 322 -3.43 -33.09 30.62
CA LYS A 322 -2.03 -33.07 30.14
C LYS A 322 -1.81 -31.92 29.17
N LEU A 323 -0.82 -31.08 29.48
CA LEU A 323 -0.45 -29.92 28.68
C LEU A 323 1.02 -29.99 28.30
N ARG A 324 1.35 -29.63 27.05
CA ARG A 324 2.73 -29.48 26.59
C ARG A 324 2.96 -28.09 25.99
N LEU A 325 4.19 -27.61 26.05
CA LEU A 325 4.62 -26.42 25.32
C LEU A 325 4.79 -26.77 23.83
N VAL A 326 4.48 -25.82 22.95
CA VAL A 326 4.93 -25.89 21.55
C VAL A 326 6.44 -25.65 21.54
N ASP A 327 7.17 -26.52 20.86
CA ASP A 327 8.62 -26.41 20.74
C ASP A 327 8.97 -25.37 19.67
N PHE A 328 9.37 -24.18 20.12
CA PHE A 328 9.84 -23.09 19.27
C PHE A 328 11.35 -23.16 18.97
N GLY A 329 12.09 -24.05 19.64
CA GLY A 329 13.54 -24.15 19.51
C GLY A 329 14.00 -25.18 18.47
N ARG A 330 13.11 -26.06 18.01
CA ARG A 330 13.42 -27.09 17.02
C ARG A 330 13.38 -26.52 15.60
N GLU A 331 14.53 -26.10 15.09
CA GLU A 331 14.73 -25.83 13.66
C GLU A 331 15.04 -27.14 12.90
N ILE A 332 14.73 -27.20 11.60
CA ILE A 332 14.86 -28.43 10.79
C ILE A 332 16.33 -28.74 10.44
N ASP A 333 17.24 -27.78 10.62
CA ASP A 333 18.63 -27.84 10.16
C ASP A 333 19.69 -27.96 11.29
N ASP A 334 19.28 -28.09 12.56
CA ASP A 334 20.17 -28.32 13.72
C ASP A 334 20.19 -29.78 14.21
#